data_AF-A0A838L6H9-F1
#
_entry.id   AF-A0A838L6H9-F1
#
_cell.length_a   1.000
_cell.length_b   1.000
_cell.length_c   1.000
_cell.angle_alpha   90.00
_cell.angle_beta   90.00
_cell.angle_gamma   90.00
#
_symmetry.space_group_name_H-M   'P 1'
#
loop_
_entity.id
_entity.type
_entity.pdbx_description
1 polymer ?
#
loop_
_entity_poly.entity_id
_entity_poly.type
_entity_poly.pdbx_seq_one_letter_code
_entity_poly.pdbx_strand_id
1 'polypeptide(L)' 'MIHNALEFIQQVRTETSKVTWPTRRETTMTAVMVLVMTTILALFFMGVDNAFNFLAQELLKLVG' A
#
# COMPACT_ATOMS: atom_id res chain seq x y z
N MET A 1 27.12 -28.87 8.75
CA MET A 1 25.91 -28.02 8.65
C MET A 1 26.14 -26.60 9.20
N ILE A 2 26.86 -26.41 10.32
CA ILE A 2 27.12 -25.06 10.90
C ILE A 2 28.25 -24.28 10.19
N HIS A 3 29.25 -24.95 9.60
CA HIS A 3 30.37 -24.29 8.89
C HIS A 3 29.89 -23.39 7.73
N ASN A 4 28.85 -23.80 7.01
CA ASN A 4 28.30 -23.04 5.89
C ASN A 4 27.51 -21.79 6.33
N ALA A 5 27.10 -21.69 7.60
CA ALA A 5 26.34 -20.54 8.09
C ALA A 5 27.20 -19.27 8.21
N LEU A 6 28.49 -19.43 8.53
CA LEU A 6 29.45 -18.33 8.56
C LEU A 6 29.72 -17.75 7.15
N GLU A 7 29.85 -18.62 6.14
CA GLU A 7 29.97 -18.21 4.74
C GLU A 7 28.68 -17.53 4.25
N PHE A 8 27.51 -18.07 4.63
CA PHE A 8 26.22 -17.48 4.28
C PHE A 8 26.04 -16.05 4.83
N ILE A 9 26.44 -15.79 6.08
CA ILE A 9 26.38 -14.43 6.66
C ILE A 9 27.32 -13.47 5.91
N GLN A 10 28.53 -13.93 5.53
CA GLN A 10 29.45 -13.11 4.74
C GLN A 10 28.88 -12.79 3.36
N GLN A 11 28.25 -13.78 2.72
CA GLN A 11 27.60 -13.62 1.43
C GLN A 11 26.40 -12.67 1.51
N VAL A 12 25.54 -12.80 2.53
CA VAL A 12 24.41 -11.89 2.79
C VAL A 12 24.91 -10.46 3.03
N ARG A 13 26.01 -10.25 3.76
CA ARG A 13 26.60 -8.92 3.96
C ARG A 13 27.07 -8.32 2.63
N THR A 14 27.72 -9.11 1.79
CA THR A 14 28.16 -8.69 0.45
C THR A 14 26.97 -8.32 -0.45
N GLU A 15 25.91 -9.13 -0.47
CA GLU A 15 24.70 -8.81 -1.25
C GLU A 15 23.91 -7.63 -0.67
N THR A 16 23.86 -7.50 0.66
CA THR A 16 23.20 -6.38 1.34
C THR A 16 23.90 -5.05 1.02
N SER A 17 25.22 -5.05 0.80
CA SER A 17 25.95 -3.85 0.40
C SER A 17 25.58 -3.33 -1.00
N LYS A 18 25.01 -4.19 -1.86
CA LYS A 18 24.49 -3.81 -3.18
C LYS A 18 23.09 -3.20 -3.10
N VAL A 19 22.42 -3.28 -1.94
CA VAL A 19 21.09 -2.71 -1.75
C VAL A 19 21.21 -1.21 -1.55
N THR A 20 20.96 -0.47 -2.63
CA THR A 20 20.82 0.99 -2.58
C THR A 20 19.42 1.36 -2.13
N TRP A 21 19.29 1.77 -0.87
CA TRP A 21 18.05 2.34 -0.37
C TRP A 21 17.87 3.77 -0.89
N PRO A 22 16.65 4.11 -1.35
CA PRO A 22 16.34 5.46 -1.81
C PRO A 22 16.52 6.47 -0.68
N THR A 23 16.79 7.72 -1.05
CA THR A 23 16.91 8.78 -0.05
C THR A 23 15.56 9.00 0.64
N ARG A 24 15.58 9.54 1.87
CA ARG A 24 14.34 9.92 2.58
C ARG A 24 13.46 10.84 1.73
N ARG A 25 14.08 11.70 0.91
CA ARG A 25 13.37 12.62 0.01
C ARG A 25 12.63 11.87 -1.10
N GLU A 26 13.29 10.93 -1.77
CA GLU A 26 12.66 10.10 -2.79
C GLU A 26 11.52 9.27 -2.20
N THR A 27 11.74 8.65 -1.04
CA THR A 27 10.72 7.84 -0.35
C THR A 27 9.47 8.68 -0.04
N THR A 28 9.66 9.87 0.53
CA THR A 28 8.53 10.77 0.85
C THR A 28 7.82 11.27 -0.41
N MET A 29 8.55 11.57 -1.49
CA MET A 29 7.93 11.99 -2.74
C MET A 29 7.04 10.90 -3.34
N THR A 30 7.53 9.67 -3.40
CA THR A 30 6.73 8.52 -3.87
C THR A 30 5.54 8.26 -2.94
N ALA A 31 5.72 8.37 -1.63
CA ALA A 31 4.63 8.23 -0.67
C ALA A 31 3.53 9.30 -0.85
N VAL A 32 3.91 10.56 -1.06
CA VAL A 32 2.96 11.65 -1.31
C VAL A 32 2.19 11.43 -2.61
N MET A 33 2.86 10.98 -3.67
CA MET A 33 2.20 10.65 -4.94
C MET A 33 1.12 9.57 -4.74
N VAL A 34 1.45 8.49 -4.03
CA VAL A 34 0.48 7.42 -3.72
C VAL A 34 -0.64 7.95 -2.83
N LEU A 35 -0.32 8.77 -1.82
CA LEU A 35 -1.31 9.37 -0.93
C LEU A 35 -2.34 10.20 -1.71
N VAL A 36 -1.91 11.01 -2.67
CA VAL A 36 -2.81 11.82 -3.49
C VAL A 36 -3.72 10.94 -4.34
N MET A 37 -3.17 9.95 -5.04
CA MET A 37 -3.95 9.02 -5.87
C MET A 37 -4.99 8.26 -5.03
N THR A 38 -4.57 7.71 -3.90
CA THR A 38 -5.45 6.95 -3.00
C THR A 38 -6.51 7.83 -2.35
N THR A 39 -6.19 9.08 -2.03
CA THR A 39 -7.16 10.07 -1.51
C THR A 39 -8.25 10.36 -2.55
N ILE A 40 -7.89 10.53 -3.82
CA ILE A 40 -8.87 10.74 -4.90
C ILE A 40 -9.80 9.53 -5.03
N LEU A 41 -9.26 8.31 -5.05
CA LEU A 41 -10.07 7.10 -5.06
C LEU A 41 -10.97 6.99 -3.82
N ALA A 42 -10.46 7.32 -2.63
CA ALA A 42 -11.24 7.28 -1.40
C ALA A 42 -12.44 8.23 -1.44
N LEU A 43 -12.25 9.45 -1.96
CA LEU A 43 -13.35 10.40 -2.16
C LEU A 43 -14.38 9.90 -3.17
N PHE A 44 -13.93 9.29 -4.26
CA PHE A 44 -14.81 8.67 -5.25
C PHE A 44 -15.65 7.55 -4.62
N PHE A 45 -15.02 6.60 -3.92
CA PHE A 45 -15.74 5.52 -3.26
C PHE A 45 -16.70 6.03 -2.20
N MET A 46 -16.30 7.01 -1.38
CA MET A 46 -17.19 7.62 -0.41
C MET A 46 -18.47 8.19 -1.05
N GLY A 47 -18.36 8.82 -2.23
CA GLY A 47 -19.52 9.30 -2.98
C GLY A 47 -20.42 8.15 -3.48
N VAL A 48 -19.80 7.12 -4.04
CA VAL A 48 -20.50 5.93 -4.55
C VAL A 48 -21.20 5.17 -3.42
N ASP A 49 -20.53 4.94 -2.30
CA ASP A 49 -21.07 4.22 -1.15
C ASP A 49 -22.30 4.93 -0.57
N ASN A 50 -22.27 6.26 -0.50
CA ASN A 50 -23.42 7.04 -0.08
C ASN A 50 -24.60 6.91 -1.05
N ALA A 51 -24.34 6.94 -2.36
CA ALA A 51 -25.37 6.74 -3.38
C ALA A 51 -25.97 5.32 -3.32
N PHE A 52 -25.11 4.30 -3.19
CA PHE A 52 -25.55 2.91 -3.05
C PHE A 52 -26.35 2.68 -1.77
N ASN A 53 -25.95 3.28 -0.64
CA ASN A 53 -26.71 3.19 0.61
C ASN A 53 -28.10 3.81 0.48
N PHE A 54 -28.21 4.97 -0.17
CA PHE A 54 -29.52 5.59 -0.44
C PHE A 54 -30.40 4.68 -1.31
N LEU A 55 -29.85 4.17 -2.42
CA LEU A 55 -30.58 3.27 -3.33
C LEU A 55 -31.00 1.97 -2.64
N ALA A 56 -30.12 1.38 -1.84
CA ALA A 56 -30.41 0.16 -1.09
C ALA A 56 -31.52 0.38 -0.05
N GLN A 57 -31.53 1.52 0.64
CA GLN A 57 -32.59 1.87 1.58
C GLN A 57 -33.96 2.02 0.90
N GLU A 58 -34.01 2.67 -0.26
CA GLU A 58 -35.26 2.81 -1.02
C GLU A 58 -35.79 1.47 -1.52
N LEU A 59 -34.91 0.56 -1.98
CA LEU A 59 -35.31 -0.79 -2.36
C LEU A 59 -35.81 -1.61 -1.16
N LEU A 60 -35.15 -1.51 0.00
CA LEU A 60 -35.59 -2.21 1.22
C LEU A 60 -36.97 -1.72 1.69
N LYS A 61 -37.28 -0.43 1.56
CA LYS A 61 -38.60 0.13 1.88
C LYS A 61 -39.71 -0.32 0.91
N LEU A 62 -39.36 -0.74 -0.31
CA LEU A 62 -40.31 -1.24 -1.31
C LEU A 62 -40.56 -2.75 -1.17
N VAL A 63 -39.58 -3.48 -0.64
CA VAL A 63 -39.64 -4.94 -0.45
C VAL A 63 -40.19 -5.32 0.93
N GLY A 64 -39.89 -4.53 1.96
CA GLY A 64 -40.48 -4.66 3.31
C GLY A 64 -41.79 -3.89 3.44
#